data_AF-A0A1C5N7V1-F1
#
_entry.id   AF-A0A1C5N7V1-F1
#
_cell.length_a   1.000
_cell.length_b   1.000
_cell.length_c   1.000
_cell.angle_alpha   90.00
_cell.angle_beta   90.00
_cell.angle_gamma   90.00
#
_symmetry.space_group_name_H-M   'P 1'
#
loop_
_entity.id
_entity.type
_entity.pdbx_description
1 polymer ?
#
loop_
_entity_poly.entity_id
_entity_poly.type
_entity_poly.pdbx_seq_one_letter_code
_entity_poly.pdbx_strand_id
1 'polypeptide(L)'
;MPRYPFQPDTLDALPEELAKLYRSLEATLLEEICSRLKLAGELNEVTVQDIRVLRSHGISLEEIEKAIQRTANISQRDLKKLLDDVVERNQRYYREVIDLAGVTAPEMLVSVTEIAAIMAQAQREVGNLTHSMGFLVDNGQTMLKPAKAYQWALDNAEMQITSGAISYNQAIKSAVKQLADSGIKIVDYESGHRDQIDVAARRAVMTGVSQLCAKYTEQSAEYLETPYFEVSAHIGARDKGVGWQNHKLWQGRVYSVRAGDKYPNIYEVCGLGYVDGLEGANCRHIRTAFVDGVMERTYTDEELAHIDDGHDVDFEGKHYTAYEATQKQRQIERTVRKLKREQTAYKAAGLEEDAQSVTARIRRLNAEYKSFSEAAGLPLQRERMKVTYTDVASEQMASALKIQRDAEAPIRQAIQSGEYPLGINPEKQARHMAGMAIPGRSVITVSMEELQAIINAKAGSGKINFTDDFKKWKNTEIIDAGREIGYTINRNGDIIIARSIKIHYSKSGTHGVPFSGRWKK
;
A
#
# COMPACT_ATOMS: atom_id res chain seq x y z
N MET A 1 -5.87 -39.00 -31.99
CA MET A 1 -6.65 -37.78 -31.72
C MET A 1 -6.54 -37.47 -30.24
N PRO A 2 -5.83 -36.42 -29.82
CA PRO A 2 -5.71 -36.10 -28.40
C PRO A 2 -7.06 -35.55 -27.91
N ARG A 3 -7.60 -36.17 -26.85
CA ARG A 3 -8.77 -35.71 -26.12
C ARG A 3 -8.35 -34.55 -25.21
N TYR A 4 -8.97 -33.38 -25.38
CA TYR A 4 -8.92 -32.20 -24.50
C TYR A 4 -10.23 -31.38 -24.67
N PRO A 5 -10.65 -30.51 -23.70
CA PRO A 5 -10.03 -30.14 -22.42
C PRO A 5 -10.91 -30.39 -21.15
N PHE A 6 -10.23 -30.50 -19.99
CA PHE A 6 -10.66 -30.66 -18.58
C PHE A 6 -12.09 -31.16 -18.27
N GLN A 7 -12.21 -32.48 -18.08
CA GLN A 7 -13.32 -33.12 -17.35
C GLN A 7 -13.00 -33.08 -15.83
N PRO A 8 -13.96 -33.28 -14.91
CA PRO A 8 -13.72 -33.35 -13.45
C PRO A 8 -12.49 -34.20 -13.06
N ASP A 9 -12.32 -35.34 -13.74
CA ASP A 9 -11.19 -36.27 -13.57
C ASP A 9 -9.79 -35.64 -13.80
N THR A 10 -9.71 -34.49 -14.49
CA THR A 10 -8.45 -33.79 -14.77
C THR A 10 -8.12 -32.77 -13.67
N LEU A 11 -9.11 -32.19 -12.99
CA LEU A 11 -8.91 -31.43 -11.76
C LEU A 11 -8.46 -32.35 -10.62
N ASP A 12 -8.97 -33.60 -10.60
CA ASP A 12 -8.55 -34.64 -9.66
C ASP A 12 -7.09 -35.10 -9.86
N ALA A 13 -6.52 -34.85 -11.05
CA ALA A 13 -5.12 -35.14 -11.36
C ALA A 13 -4.14 -34.00 -10.98
N LEU A 14 -4.65 -32.80 -10.68
CA LEU A 14 -3.83 -31.69 -10.16
C LEU A 14 -3.59 -31.87 -8.65
N PRO A 15 -2.49 -31.31 -8.11
CA PRO A 15 -2.35 -31.20 -6.66
C PRO A 15 -3.58 -30.52 -6.04
N GLU A 16 -4.13 -31.07 -4.96
CA GLU A 16 -5.38 -30.60 -4.33
C GLU A 16 -5.36 -29.08 -4.02
N GLU A 17 -4.21 -28.54 -3.62
CA GLU A 17 -4.06 -27.11 -3.37
C GLU A 17 -4.26 -26.27 -4.64
N LEU A 18 -3.76 -26.73 -5.79
CA LEU A 18 -3.98 -26.07 -7.08
C LEU A 18 -5.44 -26.21 -7.54
N ALA A 19 -6.05 -27.38 -7.35
CA ALA A 19 -7.48 -27.59 -7.65
C ALA A 19 -8.39 -26.66 -6.82
N LYS A 20 -8.05 -26.36 -5.56
CA LYS A 20 -8.74 -25.35 -4.76
C LYS A 20 -8.60 -23.93 -5.34
N LEU A 21 -7.44 -23.56 -5.88
CA LEU A 21 -7.23 -22.26 -6.52
C LEU A 21 -8.07 -22.10 -7.79
N TYR A 22 -8.13 -23.13 -8.64
CA TYR A 22 -9.00 -23.12 -9.83
C TYR A 22 -10.48 -22.98 -9.47
N ARG A 23 -10.96 -23.78 -8.49
CA ARG A 23 -12.34 -23.66 -7.98
C ARG A 23 -12.63 -22.26 -7.40
N SER A 24 -11.67 -21.66 -6.70
CA SER A 24 -11.80 -20.30 -6.17
C SER A 24 -11.85 -19.26 -7.29
N LEU A 25 -11.06 -19.43 -8.36
CA LEU A 25 -11.08 -18.56 -9.53
C LEU A 25 -12.45 -18.63 -10.22
N GLU A 26 -12.96 -19.83 -10.49
CA GLU A 26 -14.28 -20.03 -11.11
C GLU A 26 -15.40 -19.35 -10.32
N ALA A 27 -15.40 -19.51 -8.99
CA ALA A 27 -16.36 -18.84 -8.12
C ALA A 27 -16.23 -17.30 -8.19
N THR A 28 -15.01 -16.78 -8.25
CA THR A 28 -14.74 -15.34 -8.36
C THR A 28 -15.27 -14.77 -9.68
N LEU A 29 -15.05 -15.46 -10.80
CA LEU A 29 -15.53 -15.04 -12.12
C LEU A 29 -17.05 -15.04 -12.19
N LEU A 30 -17.71 -16.06 -11.63
CA LEU A 30 -19.17 -16.10 -11.53
C LEU A 30 -19.73 -14.96 -10.68
N GLU A 31 -19.07 -14.62 -9.56
CA GLU A 31 -19.47 -13.50 -8.71
C GLU A 31 -19.29 -12.15 -9.43
N GLU A 32 -18.22 -11.97 -10.21
CA GLU A 32 -17.99 -10.77 -11.03
C GLU A 32 -19.08 -10.59 -12.08
N ILE A 33 -19.41 -11.65 -12.84
CA ILE A 33 -20.48 -11.63 -13.84
C ILE A 33 -21.80 -11.22 -13.18
N CYS A 34 -22.18 -11.86 -12.07
CA CYS A 34 -23.44 -11.58 -11.39
C CYS A 34 -23.47 -10.17 -10.77
N SER A 35 -22.36 -9.71 -10.20
CA SER A 35 -22.25 -8.39 -9.59
C SER A 35 -22.37 -7.28 -10.63
N ARG A 36 -21.70 -7.43 -11.78
CA ARG A 36 -21.78 -6.49 -12.90
C ARG A 36 -23.17 -6.46 -13.50
N LEU A 37 -23.79 -7.62 -13.65
CA LEU A 37 -25.16 -7.71 -14.13
C LEU A 37 -26.12 -6.96 -13.20
N LYS A 38 -25.98 -7.13 -11.88
CA LYS A 38 -26.80 -6.42 -10.88
C LYS A 38 -26.61 -4.90 -10.92
N LEU A 39 -25.40 -4.44 -11.20
CA LEU A 39 -25.06 -3.01 -11.20
C LEU A 39 -25.42 -2.30 -12.51
N ALA A 40 -25.10 -2.91 -13.64
CA ALA A 40 -25.25 -2.31 -14.97
C ALA A 40 -26.54 -2.71 -15.66
N GLY A 41 -27.16 -3.83 -15.27
CA GLY A 41 -28.30 -4.41 -15.98
C GLY A 41 -27.94 -4.97 -17.36
N GLU A 42 -26.65 -5.06 -17.70
CA GLU A 42 -26.15 -5.58 -18.97
C GLU A 42 -24.86 -6.39 -18.74
N LEU A 43 -24.56 -7.28 -19.69
CA LEU A 43 -23.26 -7.95 -19.79
C LEU A 43 -22.34 -7.08 -20.64
N ASN A 44 -21.12 -6.77 -20.19
CA ASN A 44 -20.13 -5.98 -20.94
C ASN A 44 -18.88 -6.81 -21.26
N GLU A 45 -17.89 -6.21 -21.93
CA GLU A 45 -16.69 -6.95 -22.38
C GLU A 45 -15.94 -7.65 -21.25
N VAL A 46 -15.97 -7.09 -20.02
CA VAL A 46 -15.37 -7.75 -18.85
C VAL A 46 -16.11 -9.05 -18.54
N THR A 47 -17.45 -9.02 -18.52
CA THR A 47 -18.23 -10.25 -18.31
C THR A 47 -18.06 -11.26 -19.45
N VAL A 48 -17.84 -10.79 -20.69
CA VAL A 48 -17.51 -11.68 -21.82
C VAL A 48 -16.17 -12.34 -21.60
N GLN A 49 -15.17 -11.60 -21.12
CA GLN A 49 -13.86 -12.15 -20.78
C GLN A 49 -13.95 -13.18 -19.65
N ASP A 50 -14.73 -12.91 -18.60
CA ASP A 50 -14.97 -13.87 -17.52
C ASP A 50 -15.58 -15.17 -18.06
N ILE A 51 -16.53 -15.08 -19.00
CA ILE A 51 -17.12 -16.25 -19.69
C ILE A 51 -16.06 -16.97 -20.54
N ARG A 52 -15.21 -16.25 -21.29
CA ARG A 52 -14.12 -16.85 -22.09
C ARG A 52 -13.17 -17.66 -21.20
N VAL A 53 -12.81 -17.13 -20.03
CA VAL A 53 -11.94 -17.83 -19.07
C VAL A 53 -12.64 -19.07 -18.49
N LEU A 54 -13.89 -18.96 -18.03
CA LEU A 54 -14.66 -20.12 -17.55
C LEU A 54 -14.77 -21.22 -18.63
N ARG A 55 -15.01 -20.84 -19.89
CA ARG A 55 -15.03 -21.77 -21.01
C ARG A 55 -13.67 -22.40 -21.31
N SER A 56 -12.58 -21.65 -21.14
CA SER A 56 -11.22 -22.18 -21.30
C SER A 56 -10.87 -23.27 -20.27
N HIS A 57 -11.55 -23.25 -19.12
CA HIS A 57 -11.45 -24.28 -18.08
C HIS A 57 -12.36 -25.49 -18.34
N GLY A 58 -13.06 -25.55 -19.48
CA GLY A 58 -13.94 -26.67 -19.85
C GLY A 58 -15.38 -26.53 -19.36
N ILE A 59 -15.75 -25.43 -18.70
CA ILE A 59 -17.13 -25.19 -18.25
C ILE A 59 -17.98 -24.81 -19.46
N SER A 60 -19.06 -25.54 -19.70
CA SER A 60 -19.94 -25.28 -20.84
C SER A 60 -20.71 -23.97 -20.68
N LEU A 61 -21.08 -23.33 -21.80
CA LEU A 61 -21.96 -22.15 -21.79
C LEU A 61 -23.26 -22.42 -21.04
N GLU A 62 -23.85 -23.61 -21.20
CA GLU A 62 -25.08 -24.01 -20.51
C GLU A 62 -24.90 -24.03 -18.97
N GLU A 63 -23.77 -24.52 -18.49
CA GLU A 63 -23.46 -24.53 -17.04
C GLU A 63 -23.23 -23.12 -16.50
N ILE A 64 -22.53 -22.27 -17.25
CA ILE A 64 -22.32 -20.86 -16.90
C ILE A 64 -23.66 -20.13 -16.83
N GLU A 65 -24.53 -20.30 -17.83
CA GLU A 65 -25.88 -19.70 -17.84
C GLU A 65 -26.71 -20.14 -16.63
N LYS A 66 -26.71 -21.45 -16.31
CA LYS A 66 -27.41 -21.98 -15.12
C LYS A 66 -26.84 -21.41 -13.82
N ALA A 67 -25.52 -21.25 -13.73
CA ALA A 67 -24.88 -20.65 -12.55
C ALA A 67 -25.27 -19.18 -12.39
N ILE A 68 -25.27 -18.40 -13.48
CA ILE A 68 -25.70 -16.98 -13.46
C ILE A 68 -27.17 -16.87 -13.05
N GLN A 69 -28.06 -17.70 -13.62
CA GLN A 69 -29.50 -17.70 -13.25
C GLN A 69 -29.70 -17.91 -11.75
N ARG A 70 -29.01 -18.90 -11.17
CA ARG A 70 -29.11 -19.24 -9.74
C ARG A 70 -28.57 -18.13 -8.85
N THR A 71 -27.41 -17.56 -9.19
CA THR A 71 -26.72 -16.58 -8.35
C THR A 71 -27.30 -15.18 -8.47
N ALA A 72 -27.64 -14.74 -9.68
CA ALA A 72 -28.24 -13.44 -9.93
C ALA A 72 -29.77 -13.41 -9.75
N ASN A 73 -30.40 -14.58 -9.55
CA ASN A 73 -31.85 -14.74 -9.43
C ASN A 73 -32.62 -14.10 -10.61
N ILE A 74 -32.18 -14.39 -11.84
CA ILE A 74 -32.79 -13.90 -13.08
C ILE A 74 -33.48 -15.03 -13.83
N SER A 75 -34.56 -14.72 -14.56
CA SER A 75 -35.24 -15.71 -15.38
C SER A 75 -34.40 -16.10 -16.60
N GLN A 76 -34.61 -17.30 -17.13
CA GLN A 76 -33.96 -17.72 -18.39
C GLN A 76 -34.27 -16.77 -19.55
N ARG A 77 -35.50 -16.24 -19.60
CA ARG A 77 -35.91 -15.29 -20.62
C ARG A 77 -35.11 -14.00 -20.56
N ASP A 78 -34.87 -13.48 -19.36
CA ASP A 78 -34.15 -12.23 -19.17
C ASP A 78 -32.65 -12.42 -19.40
N LEU A 79 -32.06 -13.53 -18.93
CA LEU A 79 -30.67 -13.88 -19.25
C LEU A 79 -30.47 -14.01 -20.77
N LYS A 80 -31.39 -14.65 -21.47
CA LYS A 80 -31.31 -14.80 -22.92
C LYS A 80 -31.28 -13.43 -23.63
N LYS A 81 -32.13 -12.49 -23.24
CA LYS A 81 -32.10 -11.12 -23.79
C LYS A 81 -30.74 -10.46 -23.58
N LEU A 82 -30.17 -10.57 -22.38
CA LEU A 82 -28.87 -9.99 -22.04
C LEU A 82 -27.74 -10.56 -22.90
N LEU A 83 -27.79 -11.86 -23.19
CA LEU A 83 -26.83 -12.54 -24.06
C LEU A 83 -27.05 -12.16 -25.53
N ASP A 84 -28.30 -12.10 -25.99
CA ASP A 84 -28.66 -11.65 -27.34
C ASP A 84 -28.16 -10.20 -27.58
N ASP A 85 -28.27 -9.31 -26.59
CA ASP A 85 -27.76 -7.93 -26.64
C ASP A 85 -26.21 -7.87 -26.75
N VAL A 86 -25.48 -8.83 -26.18
CA VAL A 86 -24.01 -8.96 -26.35
C VAL A 86 -23.68 -9.36 -27.79
N VAL A 87 -24.41 -10.32 -28.35
CA VAL A 87 -24.23 -10.79 -29.72
C VAL A 87 -24.51 -9.65 -30.70
N GLU A 88 -25.64 -8.97 -30.55
CA GLU A 88 -26.02 -7.86 -31.44
C GLU A 88 -24.96 -6.74 -31.43
N ARG A 89 -24.46 -6.35 -30.25
CA ARG A 89 -23.41 -5.34 -30.14
C ARG A 89 -22.12 -5.79 -30.82
N ASN A 90 -21.70 -7.05 -30.66
CA ASN A 90 -20.50 -7.58 -31.31
C ASN A 90 -20.66 -7.68 -32.83
N GLN A 91 -21.82 -8.13 -33.34
CA GLN A 91 -22.11 -8.20 -34.78
C GLN A 91 -22.08 -6.84 -35.48
N ARG A 92 -22.38 -5.74 -34.76
CA ARG A 92 -22.22 -4.37 -35.32
C ARG A 92 -20.76 -4.02 -35.61
N TYR A 93 -19.81 -4.60 -34.88
CA TYR A 93 -18.37 -4.39 -35.10
C TYR A 93 -17.77 -5.42 -36.06
N TYR A 94 -18.25 -6.67 -36.01
CA TYR A 94 -17.80 -7.76 -36.88
C TYR A 94 -18.85 -8.03 -37.96
N ARG A 95 -18.56 -7.68 -39.22
CA ARG A 95 -19.44 -7.84 -40.41
C ARG A 95 -20.19 -9.20 -40.45
N GLU A 96 -21.35 -9.25 -39.78
CA GLU A 96 -22.45 -10.25 -39.82
C GLU A 96 -22.14 -11.76 -39.64
N VAL A 97 -21.08 -12.20 -38.94
CA VAL A 97 -20.79 -13.66 -38.84
C VAL A 97 -20.51 -14.25 -37.45
N ILE A 98 -20.77 -13.53 -36.35
CA ILE A 98 -20.43 -14.03 -35.00
C ILE A 98 -21.66 -14.24 -34.11
N ASP A 99 -21.81 -15.45 -33.57
CA ASP A 99 -22.84 -15.80 -32.58
C ASP A 99 -22.26 -15.78 -31.15
N LEU A 100 -23.07 -16.08 -30.13
CA LEU A 100 -22.60 -16.09 -28.75
C LEU A 100 -21.44 -17.08 -28.53
N ALA A 101 -21.48 -18.23 -29.20
CA ALA A 101 -20.44 -19.24 -29.11
C ALA A 101 -19.11 -18.73 -29.68
N GLY A 102 -19.15 -17.96 -30.77
CA GLY A 102 -18.01 -17.27 -31.34
C GLY A 102 -17.50 -16.11 -30.48
N VAL A 103 -18.38 -15.22 -30.00
CA VAL A 103 -17.99 -14.06 -29.18
C VAL A 103 -17.32 -14.49 -27.88
N THR A 104 -17.82 -15.56 -27.25
CA THR A 104 -17.30 -16.06 -25.98
C THR A 104 -16.28 -17.18 -26.15
N ALA A 105 -15.84 -17.50 -27.37
CA ALA A 105 -14.84 -18.53 -27.58
C ALA A 105 -13.54 -18.16 -26.85
N PRO A 106 -12.87 -19.10 -26.17
CA PRO A 106 -11.56 -18.85 -25.59
C PRO A 106 -10.57 -18.32 -26.65
N GLU A 107 -9.86 -17.23 -26.35
CA GLU A 107 -9.01 -16.52 -27.32
C GLU A 107 -7.58 -17.08 -27.45
N MET A 108 -7.11 -17.92 -26.54
CA MET A 108 -5.65 -18.11 -26.35
C MET A 108 -4.92 -19.02 -27.34
N LEU A 109 -3.70 -18.58 -27.71
CA LEU A 109 -2.60 -19.32 -28.36
C LEU A 109 -1.80 -20.24 -27.41
N VAL A 110 -1.83 -19.99 -26.08
CA VAL A 110 -1.19 -20.80 -25.03
C VAL A 110 -2.29 -21.49 -24.22
N SER A 111 -2.16 -22.80 -24.04
CA SER A 111 -3.21 -23.60 -23.41
C SER A 111 -3.25 -23.42 -21.89
N VAL A 112 -4.45 -23.42 -21.29
CA VAL A 112 -4.63 -23.45 -19.82
C VAL A 112 -3.91 -24.65 -19.18
N THR A 113 -3.69 -25.73 -19.93
CA THR A 113 -2.88 -26.87 -19.51
C THR A 113 -1.39 -26.54 -19.34
N GLU A 114 -0.80 -25.75 -20.23
CA GLU A 114 0.60 -25.30 -20.08
C GLU A 114 0.72 -24.39 -18.87
N ILE A 115 -0.27 -23.50 -18.68
CA ILE A 115 -0.35 -22.64 -17.50
C ILE A 115 -0.44 -23.48 -16.22
N ALA A 116 -1.35 -24.45 -16.18
CA ALA A 116 -1.50 -25.35 -15.05
C ALA A 116 -0.24 -26.19 -14.78
N ALA A 117 0.47 -26.65 -15.83
CA ALA A 117 1.68 -27.44 -15.69
C ALA A 117 2.83 -26.63 -15.09
N ILE A 118 3.02 -25.38 -15.58
CA ILE A 118 4.05 -24.47 -15.06
C ILE A 118 3.74 -24.09 -13.61
N MET A 119 2.47 -23.79 -13.29
CA MET A 119 2.06 -23.49 -11.93
C MET A 119 2.22 -24.70 -11.01
N ALA A 120 1.86 -25.91 -11.47
CA ALA A 120 2.06 -27.14 -10.70
C ALA A 120 3.54 -27.44 -10.47
N GLN A 121 4.40 -27.18 -11.46
CA GLN A 121 5.85 -27.32 -11.32
C GLN A 121 6.40 -26.30 -10.31
N ALA A 122 6.06 -25.02 -10.46
CA ALA A 122 6.46 -23.96 -9.53
C ALA A 122 6.01 -24.29 -8.09
N GLN A 123 4.76 -24.71 -7.91
CA GLN A 123 4.24 -25.08 -6.60
C GLN A 123 4.93 -26.32 -6.01
N ARG A 124 5.35 -27.30 -6.82
CA ARG A 124 6.13 -28.45 -6.33
C ARG A 124 7.56 -28.07 -5.95
N GLU A 125 8.18 -27.16 -6.71
CA GLU A 125 9.56 -26.73 -6.48
C GLU A 125 9.70 -25.92 -5.19
N VAL A 126 8.72 -25.08 -4.84
CA VAL A 126 8.85 -24.14 -3.71
C VAL A 126 7.71 -24.14 -2.70
N GLY A 127 6.60 -24.84 -2.95
CA GLY A 127 5.47 -24.94 -2.01
C GLY A 127 4.62 -23.67 -1.88
N ASN A 128 4.98 -22.57 -2.53
CA ASN A 128 4.23 -21.32 -2.60
C ASN A 128 4.45 -20.62 -3.97
N LEU A 129 3.38 -20.33 -4.72
CA LEU A 129 3.54 -19.73 -6.06
C LEU A 129 4.19 -18.34 -6.00
N THR A 130 3.86 -17.59 -4.96
CA THR A 130 4.40 -16.23 -4.76
C THR A 130 5.79 -16.17 -4.12
N HIS A 131 6.41 -17.31 -3.78
CA HIS A 131 7.71 -17.39 -3.06
C HIS A 131 7.78 -16.52 -1.79
N SER A 132 6.64 -16.26 -1.16
CA SER A 132 6.53 -15.35 -0.02
C SER A 132 7.06 -16.00 1.26
N MET A 133 8.06 -15.35 1.88
CA MET A 133 8.67 -15.77 3.16
C MET A 133 7.91 -15.29 4.41
N GLY A 134 6.73 -14.68 4.23
CA GLY A 134 5.95 -14.18 5.36
C GLY A 134 5.45 -15.33 6.24
N PHE A 135 5.61 -15.18 7.56
CA PHE A 135 5.28 -16.20 8.56
C PHE A 135 6.06 -17.52 8.44
N LEU A 136 7.18 -17.53 7.71
CA LEU A 136 8.11 -18.65 7.70
C LEU A 136 9.28 -18.38 8.65
N VAL A 137 9.77 -19.44 9.28
CA VAL A 137 10.98 -19.44 10.13
C VAL A 137 11.86 -20.63 9.76
N ASP A 138 13.03 -20.73 10.38
CA ASP A 138 14.04 -21.75 10.09
C ASP A 138 14.44 -21.71 8.62
N ASN A 139 14.72 -20.51 8.12
CA ASN A 139 15.10 -20.27 6.72
C ASN A 139 14.05 -20.79 5.72
N GLY A 140 12.76 -20.62 6.04
CA GLY A 140 11.66 -21.03 5.17
C GLY A 140 11.13 -22.44 5.41
N GLN A 141 11.79 -23.25 6.24
CA GLN A 141 11.43 -24.66 6.42
C GLN A 141 10.20 -24.85 7.31
N THR A 142 9.96 -23.93 8.24
CA THR A 142 8.88 -24.05 9.22
C THR A 142 7.80 -22.98 8.97
N MET A 143 6.57 -23.43 8.73
CA MET A 143 5.40 -22.56 8.60
C MET A 143 4.77 -22.25 9.97
N LEU A 144 4.67 -20.97 10.32
CA LEU A 144 3.86 -20.54 11.46
C LEU A 144 2.36 -20.66 11.12
N LYS A 145 1.49 -20.64 12.16
CA LYS A 145 0.03 -20.84 12.00
C LYS A 145 -0.61 -19.97 10.90
N PRO A 146 -0.29 -18.67 10.75
CA PRO A 146 -0.90 -17.83 9.72
C PRO A 146 -0.39 -18.08 8.29
N ALA A 147 0.74 -18.77 8.12
CA ALA A 147 1.45 -18.90 6.85
C ALA A 147 0.57 -19.51 5.74
N LYS A 148 -0.20 -20.55 6.06
CA LYS A 148 -1.08 -21.22 5.09
C LYS A 148 -2.17 -20.31 4.54
N ALA A 149 -2.86 -19.59 5.42
CA ALA A 149 -3.90 -18.65 5.01
C ALA A 149 -3.32 -17.50 4.19
N TYR A 150 -2.13 -17.02 4.60
CA TYR A 150 -1.41 -15.98 3.87
C TYR A 150 -1.01 -16.45 2.47
N GLN A 151 -0.28 -17.56 2.34
CA GLN A 151 0.14 -18.11 1.04
C GLN A 151 -1.05 -18.41 0.14
N TRP A 152 -2.11 -19.05 0.65
CA TRP A 152 -3.30 -19.34 -0.14
C TRP A 152 -3.93 -18.07 -0.74
N ALA A 153 -4.03 -16.98 0.04
CA ALA A 153 -4.61 -15.74 -0.45
C ALA A 153 -3.73 -15.06 -1.51
N LEU A 154 -2.41 -15.20 -1.42
CA LEU A 154 -1.47 -14.67 -2.41
C LEU A 154 -1.50 -15.48 -3.71
N ASP A 155 -1.45 -16.80 -3.60
CA ASP A 155 -1.47 -17.73 -4.72
C ASP A 155 -2.82 -17.66 -5.46
N ASN A 156 -3.92 -17.45 -4.74
CA ASN A 156 -5.24 -17.18 -5.34
C ASN A 156 -5.26 -15.84 -6.10
N ALA A 157 -4.64 -14.79 -5.56
CA ALA A 157 -4.55 -13.51 -6.25
C ALA A 157 -3.68 -13.60 -7.51
N GLU A 158 -2.57 -14.34 -7.45
CA GLU A 158 -1.72 -14.64 -8.60
C GLU A 158 -2.49 -15.42 -9.67
N MET A 159 -3.21 -16.47 -9.30
CA MET A 159 -4.05 -17.25 -10.22
C MET A 159 -5.10 -16.39 -10.92
N GLN A 160 -5.77 -15.51 -10.17
CA GLN A 160 -6.74 -14.56 -10.73
C GLN A 160 -6.11 -13.62 -11.76
N ILE A 161 -4.90 -13.12 -11.50
CA ILE A 161 -4.18 -12.24 -12.42
C ILE A 161 -3.77 -12.99 -13.68
N THR A 162 -3.19 -14.19 -13.52
CA THR A 162 -2.71 -15.02 -14.63
C THR A 162 -3.85 -15.45 -15.57
N SER A 163 -5.07 -15.57 -15.06
CA SER A 163 -6.25 -15.86 -15.88
C SER A 163 -6.58 -14.77 -16.92
N GLY A 164 -6.07 -13.55 -16.75
CA GLY A 164 -6.37 -12.40 -17.60
C GLY A 164 -7.76 -11.79 -17.40
N ALA A 165 -8.65 -12.43 -16.63
CA ALA A 165 -9.98 -11.90 -16.32
C ALA A 165 -9.97 -10.86 -15.17
N ILE A 166 -9.08 -11.03 -14.18
CA ILE A 166 -9.05 -10.17 -13.00
C ILE A 166 -7.80 -9.28 -13.00
N SER A 167 -8.00 -7.97 -12.81
CA SER A 167 -6.88 -7.03 -12.74
C SER A 167 -6.06 -7.16 -11.45
N TYR A 168 -4.77 -6.83 -11.50
CA TYR A 168 -3.87 -6.78 -10.34
C TYR A 168 -4.47 -6.01 -9.14
N ASN A 169 -5.01 -4.82 -9.39
CA ASN A 169 -5.55 -3.98 -8.31
C ASN A 169 -6.76 -4.64 -7.62
N GLN A 170 -7.57 -5.37 -8.38
CA GLN A 170 -8.74 -6.07 -7.86
C GLN A 170 -8.33 -7.32 -7.07
N ALA A 171 -7.51 -8.20 -7.65
CA ALA A 171 -7.04 -9.41 -7.00
C ALA A 171 -6.31 -9.10 -5.68
N ILE A 172 -5.37 -8.14 -5.70
CA ILE A 172 -4.63 -7.72 -4.50
C ILE A 172 -5.58 -7.10 -3.46
N LYS A 173 -6.54 -6.27 -3.87
CA LYS A 173 -7.51 -5.68 -2.93
C LYS A 173 -8.35 -6.75 -2.24
N SER A 174 -8.82 -7.75 -3.00
CA SER A 174 -9.62 -8.86 -2.47
C SER A 174 -8.81 -9.70 -1.49
N ALA A 175 -7.58 -10.09 -1.84
CA ALA A 175 -6.70 -10.85 -0.94
C ALA A 175 -6.39 -10.08 0.35
N VAL A 176 -6.07 -8.79 0.25
CA VAL A 176 -5.82 -7.92 1.42
C VAL A 176 -7.05 -7.84 2.32
N LYS A 177 -8.24 -7.69 1.72
CA LYS A 177 -9.49 -7.65 2.49
C LYS A 177 -9.75 -8.98 3.19
N GLN A 178 -9.62 -10.11 2.50
CA GLN A 178 -9.83 -11.44 3.06
C GLN A 178 -8.91 -11.69 4.27
N LEU A 179 -7.62 -11.37 4.14
CA LEU A 179 -6.64 -11.53 5.22
C LEU A 179 -6.92 -10.60 6.39
N ALA A 180 -7.24 -9.33 6.12
CA ALA A 180 -7.55 -8.36 7.16
C ALA A 180 -8.83 -8.73 7.94
N ASP A 181 -9.87 -9.18 7.25
CA ASP A 181 -11.14 -9.62 7.85
C ASP A 181 -10.95 -10.90 8.68
N SER A 182 -10.00 -11.76 8.32
CA SER A 182 -9.62 -12.93 9.13
C SER A 182 -8.69 -12.59 10.30
N GLY A 183 -8.35 -11.30 10.50
CA GLY A 183 -7.47 -10.81 11.57
C GLY A 183 -5.99 -10.73 11.23
N ILE A 184 -5.57 -11.12 10.02
CA ILE A 184 -4.17 -11.04 9.56
C ILE A 184 -3.92 -9.66 8.95
N LYS A 185 -3.48 -8.71 9.79
CA LYS A 185 -3.23 -7.31 9.38
C LYS A 185 -1.74 -6.95 9.25
N ILE A 186 -0.85 -7.77 9.83
CA ILE A 186 0.60 -7.60 9.85
C ILE A 186 1.24 -8.91 9.41
N VAL A 187 2.27 -8.83 8.58
CA VAL A 187 3.14 -9.96 8.23
C VAL A 187 4.47 -9.81 8.95
N ASP A 188 4.84 -10.87 9.66
CA ASP A 188 6.14 -11.00 10.32
C ASP A 188 7.08 -11.80 9.41
N TYR A 189 8.30 -11.28 9.27
CA TYR A 189 9.41 -11.98 8.61
C TYR A 189 10.45 -12.42 9.64
N GLU A 190 11.13 -13.53 9.38
CA GLU A 190 12.19 -14.08 10.25
C GLU A 190 13.29 -13.05 10.56
N SER A 191 13.55 -12.12 9.64
CA SER A 191 14.48 -10.99 9.82
C SER A 191 14.08 -9.99 10.91
N GLY A 192 12.89 -10.14 11.52
CA GLY A 192 12.29 -9.16 12.43
C GLY A 192 11.61 -7.99 11.72
N HIS A 193 11.66 -7.95 10.38
CA HIS A 193 10.93 -6.98 9.60
C HIS A 193 9.42 -7.23 9.69
N ARG A 194 8.63 -6.15 9.71
CA ARG A 194 7.17 -6.19 9.77
C ARG A 194 6.57 -5.32 8.71
N ASP A 195 5.68 -5.89 7.93
CA ASP A 195 4.89 -5.15 6.96
C ASP A 195 3.41 -5.19 7.29
N GLN A 196 2.72 -4.11 6.92
CA GLN A 196 1.27 -4.10 6.83
C GLN A 196 0.82 -5.06 5.72
N ILE A 197 -0.30 -5.76 5.92
CA ILE A 197 -0.72 -6.82 4.99
C ILE A 197 -0.92 -6.33 3.55
N ASP A 198 -1.36 -5.08 3.35
CA ASP A 198 -1.50 -4.46 2.03
C ASP A 198 -0.17 -4.23 1.29
N VAL A 199 0.92 -4.03 2.03
CA VAL A 199 2.28 -3.89 1.50
C VAL A 199 2.84 -5.26 1.18
N ALA A 200 2.77 -6.18 2.14
CA ALA A 200 3.30 -7.53 2.01
C ALA A 200 2.63 -8.29 0.87
N ALA A 201 1.29 -8.30 0.82
CA ALA A 201 0.53 -9.02 -0.19
C ALA A 201 0.76 -8.47 -1.60
N ARG A 202 0.76 -7.15 -1.77
CA ARG A 202 1.05 -6.53 -3.06
C ARG A 202 2.46 -6.87 -3.54
N ARG A 203 3.46 -6.79 -2.66
CA ARG A 203 4.84 -7.11 -3.03
C ARG A 203 4.95 -8.58 -3.45
N ALA A 204 4.41 -9.49 -2.64
CA ALA A 204 4.47 -10.92 -2.92
C ALA A 204 3.75 -11.30 -4.22
N VAL A 205 2.52 -10.81 -4.45
CA VAL A 205 1.77 -11.10 -5.68
C VAL A 205 2.47 -10.54 -6.92
N MET A 206 2.98 -9.30 -6.88
CA MET A 206 3.71 -8.72 -8.01
C MET A 206 5.00 -9.50 -8.32
N THR A 207 5.71 -9.94 -7.28
CA THR A 207 6.91 -10.78 -7.44
C THR A 207 6.56 -12.16 -8.00
N GLY A 208 5.52 -12.82 -7.48
CA GLY A 208 5.06 -14.14 -7.94
C GLY A 208 4.74 -14.12 -9.42
N VAL A 209 3.90 -13.17 -9.86
CA VAL A 209 3.55 -13.04 -11.28
C VAL A 209 4.78 -12.82 -12.16
N SER A 210 5.75 -12.01 -11.70
CA SER A 210 7.01 -11.82 -12.43
C SER A 210 7.84 -13.10 -12.53
N GLN A 211 7.88 -13.90 -11.47
CA GLN A 211 8.60 -15.17 -11.43
C GLN A 211 7.91 -16.23 -12.29
N LEU A 212 6.58 -16.24 -12.32
CA LEU A 212 5.81 -17.09 -13.21
C LEU A 212 6.07 -16.73 -14.68
N CYS A 213 6.10 -15.44 -15.03
CA CYS A 213 6.51 -14.98 -16.37
C CYS A 213 7.95 -15.41 -16.73
N ALA A 214 8.86 -15.44 -15.74
CA ALA A 214 10.22 -15.93 -15.96
C ALA A 214 10.23 -17.42 -16.34
N LYS A 215 9.36 -18.26 -15.75
CA LYS A 215 9.23 -19.68 -16.12
C LYS A 215 8.74 -19.89 -17.56
N TYR A 216 7.76 -19.09 -18.02
CA TYR A 216 7.38 -19.11 -19.44
C TYR A 216 8.53 -18.70 -20.36
N THR A 217 9.31 -17.73 -19.92
CA THR A 217 10.46 -17.23 -20.68
C THR A 217 11.54 -18.29 -20.79
N GLU A 218 11.78 -19.08 -19.73
CA GLU A 218 12.69 -20.23 -19.74
C GLU A 218 12.24 -21.29 -20.74
N GLN A 219 10.96 -21.68 -20.72
CA GLN A 219 10.42 -22.64 -21.69
C GLN A 219 10.47 -22.13 -23.13
N SER A 220 10.21 -20.83 -23.33
CA SER A 220 10.32 -20.21 -24.65
C SER A 220 11.75 -20.25 -25.17
N ALA A 221 12.74 -20.00 -24.30
CA ALA A 221 14.15 -20.07 -24.66
C ALA A 221 14.59 -21.51 -24.97
N GLU A 222 14.08 -22.50 -24.23
CA GLU A 222 14.31 -23.93 -24.52
C GLU A 222 13.73 -24.31 -25.88
N TYR A 223 12.48 -23.94 -26.16
CA TYR A 223 11.83 -24.20 -27.45
C TYR A 223 12.56 -23.54 -28.64
N LEU A 224 13.03 -22.30 -28.43
CA LEU A 224 13.79 -21.55 -29.44
C LEU A 224 15.28 -21.93 -29.48
N GLU A 225 15.71 -22.88 -28.66
CA GLU A 225 17.10 -23.36 -28.51
C GLU A 225 18.12 -22.21 -28.30
N THR A 226 17.70 -21.13 -27.62
CA THR A 226 18.55 -19.95 -27.42
C THR A 226 19.05 -19.84 -25.98
N PRO A 227 20.36 -19.57 -25.77
CA PRO A 227 20.89 -19.23 -24.45
C PRO A 227 20.76 -17.73 -24.13
N TYR A 228 20.17 -16.93 -25.03
CA TYR A 228 20.18 -15.48 -24.94
C TYR A 228 18.85 -14.92 -24.48
N PHE A 229 18.93 -13.85 -23.68
CA PHE A 229 17.77 -13.12 -23.19
C PHE A 229 17.97 -11.63 -23.33
N GLU A 230 16.95 -10.93 -23.85
CA GLU A 230 16.89 -9.47 -23.74
C GLU A 230 16.18 -9.09 -22.44
N VAL A 231 16.81 -8.19 -21.68
CA VAL A 231 16.23 -7.63 -20.46
C VAL A 231 15.48 -6.35 -20.82
N SER A 232 14.24 -6.24 -20.34
CA SER A 232 13.40 -5.03 -20.51
C SER A 232 14.06 -3.76 -19.97
N ALA A 233 13.56 -2.59 -20.38
CA ALA A 233 13.99 -1.30 -19.86
C ALA A 233 12.80 -0.43 -19.47
N HIS A 234 12.98 0.40 -18.43
CA HIS A 234 11.94 1.30 -17.97
C HIS A 234 12.51 2.56 -17.28
N ILE A 235 11.73 3.65 -17.31
CA ILE A 235 12.01 4.88 -16.55
C ILE A 235 12.20 4.58 -15.05
N GLY A 236 13.18 5.24 -14.44
CA GLY A 236 13.46 5.17 -13.01
C GLY A 236 13.92 3.78 -12.57
N ALA A 237 14.72 3.11 -13.40
CA ALA A 237 15.52 1.96 -12.98
C ALA A 237 16.43 2.36 -11.82
N ARG A 238 16.68 1.42 -10.89
CA ARG A 238 17.51 1.67 -9.72
C ARG A 238 18.91 2.09 -10.20
N ASP A 239 19.30 3.31 -9.87
CA ASP A 239 20.57 3.94 -10.24
C ASP A 239 21.62 3.88 -9.11
N LYS A 240 21.29 3.20 -7.99
CA LYS A 240 22.13 3.07 -6.79
C LYS A 240 22.69 1.65 -6.66
N GLY A 241 23.78 1.51 -5.91
CA GLY A 241 24.44 0.23 -5.65
C GLY A 241 25.64 -0.03 -6.57
N VAL A 242 26.26 -1.20 -6.42
CA VAL A 242 27.45 -1.62 -7.18
C VAL A 242 27.13 -2.89 -7.98
N GLY A 243 27.67 -2.99 -9.20
CA GLY A 243 27.44 -4.14 -10.08
C GLY A 243 25.96 -4.31 -10.42
N TRP A 244 25.45 -5.54 -10.30
CA TRP A 244 24.06 -5.89 -10.62
C TRP A 244 23.01 -5.13 -9.81
N GLN A 245 23.38 -4.58 -8.65
CA GLN A 245 22.47 -3.78 -7.82
C GLN A 245 22.01 -2.50 -8.54
N ASN A 246 22.83 -1.96 -9.44
CA ASN A 246 22.46 -0.83 -10.27
C ASN A 246 21.75 -1.33 -11.54
N HIS A 247 20.42 -1.35 -11.47
CA HIS A 247 19.59 -1.90 -12.53
C HIS A 247 19.66 -1.09 -13.84
N LYS A 248 19.98 0.20 -13.73
CA LYS A 248 20.13 1.07 -14.90
C LYS A 248 21.30 0.64 -15.81
N LEU A 249 22.32 -0.04 -15.27
CA LEU A 249 23.50 -0.44 -16.05
C LEU A 249 23.25 -1.59 -17.02
N TRP A 250 22.22 -2.40 -16.78
CA TRP A 250 21.98 -3.63 -17.55
C TRP A 250 20.65 -3.70 -18.29
N GLN A 251 19.74 -2.76 -18.05
CA GLN A 251 18.43 -2.76 -18.73
C GLN A 251 18.56 -2.56 -20.25
N GLY A 252 17.65 -3.16 -21.02
CA GLY A 252 17.54 -3.00 -22.49
C GLY A 252 18.62 -3.70 -23.30
N ARG A 253 19.35 -4.65 -22.71
CA ARG A 253 20.50 -5.33 -23.32
C ARG A 253 20.27 -6.84 -23.36
N VAL A 254 21.03 -7.50 -24.24
CA VAL A 254 21.03 -8.95 -24.43
C VAL A 254 22.15 -9.60 -23.61
N TYR A 255 21.83 -10.69 -22.95
CA TYR A 255 22.72 -11.45 -22.07
C TYR A 255 22.67 -12.93 -22.40
N SER A 256 23.77 -13.65 -22.12
CA SER A 256 23.84 -15.11 -22.22
C SER A 256 23.74 -15.75 -20.84
N VAL A 257 23.15 -16.93 -20.76
CA VAL A 257 23.28 -17.80 -19.56
C VAL A 257 24.66 -18.46 -19.47
N ARG A 258 25.47 -18.42 -20.55
CA ARG A 258 26.81 -19.00 -20.61
C ARG A 258 27.87 -17.96 -20.27
N ALA A 259 28.97 -18.38 -19.65
CA ALA A 259 30.11 -17.51 -19.39
C ALA A 259 31.04 -17.44 -20.61
N GLY A 260 31.63 -16.27 -20.88
CA GLY A 260 32.58 -16.07 -22.00
C GLY A 260 31.95 -16.17 -23.41
N ASP A 261 30.64 -15.99 -23.51
CA ASP A 261 29.88 -16.04 -24.77
C ASP A 261 29.92 -14.67 -25.50
N LYS A 262 29.28 -14.60 -26.68
CA LYS A 262 29.09 -13.35 -27.46
C LYS A 262 28.45 -12.24 -26.63
N TYR A 263 27.48 -12.59 -25.78
CA TYR A 263 26.81 -11.66 -24.87
C TYR A 263 27.30 -11.88 -23.43
N PRO A 264 27.36 -10.82 -22.59
CA PRO A 264 27.77 -10.95 -21.19
C PRO A 264 26.89 -11.91 -20.39
N ASN A 265 27.45 -12.50 -19.34
CA ASN A 265 26.72 -13.46 -18.53
C ASN A 265 25.62 -12.78 -17.69
N ILE A 266 24.38 -13.28 -17.78
CA ILE A 266 23.22 -12.71 -17.10
C ILE A 266 23.28 -12.85 -15.57
N TYR A 267 23.90 -13.90 -15.05
CA TYR A 267 24.05 -14.11 -13.61
C TYR A 267 25.08 -13.15 -13.02
N GLU A 268 26.17 -12.89 -13.75
CA GLU A 268 27.25 -12.00 -13.30
C GLU A 268 26.88 -10.51 -13.43
N VAL A 269 26.30 -10.11 -14.57
CA VAL A 269 26.04 -8.69 -14.85
C VAL A 269 24.70 -8.24 -14.27
N CYS A 270 23.67 -9.07 -14.38
CA CYS A 270 22.31 -8.71 -13.97
C CYS A 270 21.95 -9.29 -12.60
N GLY A 271 22.75 -10.20 -12.05
CA GLY A 271 22.49 -10.80 -10.74
C GLY A 271 21.23 -11.69 -10.76
N LEU A 272 20.92 -12.35 -11.89
CA LEU A 272 19.78 -13.25 -11.97
C LEU A 272 19.88 -14.33 -10.86
N GLY A 273 18.80 -14.51 -10.10
CA GLY A 273 18.76 -15.42 -8.95
C GLY A 273 19.16 -14.78 -7.60
N TYR A 274 19.70 -13.57 -7.59
CA TYR A 274 19.94 -12.80 -6.37
C TYR A 274 18.73 -11.92 -6.01
N VAL A 275 18.47 -11.77 -4.71
CA VAL A 275 17.33 -11.00 -4.19
C VAL A 275 17.35 -9.54 -4.64
N ASP A 276 18.52 -8.95 -4.87
CA ASP A 276 18.69 -7.57 -5.31
C ASP A 276 19.02 -7.39 -6.80
N GLY A 277 19.06 -8.49 -7.57
CA GLY A 277 19.33 -8.52 -9.01
C GLY A 277 18.07 -8.55 -9.90
N LEU A 278 18.25 -8.96 -11.16
CA LEU A 278 17.19 -9.15 -12.15
C LEU A 278 16.14 -10.14 -11.65
N GLU A 279 14.86 -9.79 -11.84
CA GLU A 279 13.70 -10.57 -11.36
C GLU A 279 13.68 -10.80 -9.83
N GLY A 280 14.53 -10.09 -9.09
CA GLY A 280 14.60 -10.08 -7.62
C GLY A 280 13.56 -9.17 -6.96
N ALA A 281 13.66 -9.03 -5.64
CA ALA A 281 12.71 -8.30 -4.82
C ALA A 281 12.58 -6.82 -5.24
N ASN A 282 11.36 -6.41 -5.59
CA ASN A 282 11.00 -5.07 -6.07
C ASN A 282 11.66 -4.65 -7.40
N CYS A 283 12.29 -5.58 -8.13
CA CYS A 283 12.68 -5.38 -9.52
C CYS A 283 11.42 -5.39 -10.40
N ARG A 284 11.35 -4.52 -11.41
CA ARG A 284 10.25 -4.53 -12.40
C ARG A 284 10.71 -5.04 -13.77
N HIS A 285 11.99 -5.37 -13.90
CA HIS A 285 12.53 -5.87 -15.14
C HIS A 285 12.15 -7.33 -15.29
N ILE A 286 11.65 -7.66 -16.48
CA ILE A 286 11.51 -9.01 -17.00
C ILE A 286 12.60 -9.26 -18.04
N ARG A 287 12.90 -10.54 -18.28
CA ARG A 287 13.65 -10.97 -19.45
C ARG A 287 12.73 -11.62 -20.49
N THR A 288 13.19 -11.67 -21.73
CA THR A 288 12.51 -12.33 -22.85
C THR A 288 13.53 -13.12 -23.65
N ALA A 289 13.14 -14.28 -24.19
CA ALA A 289 14.04 -15.09 -25.02
C ALA A 289 14.45 -14.30 -26.28
N PHE A 290 15.73 -14.35 -26.64
CA PHE A 290 16.29 -13.59 -27.74
C PHE A 290 16.98 -14.54 -28.74
N VAL A 291 16.62 -14.50 -30.01
CA VAL A 291 17.23 -15.35 -31.05
C VAL A 291 18.22 -14.52 -31.85
N ASP A 292 19.52 -14.77 -31.62
CA ASP A 292 20.59 -14.03 -32.29
C ASP A 292 20.54 -14.18 -33.81
N GLY A 293 20.70 -13.06 -34.54
CA GLY A 293 20.63 -13.01 -36.00
C GLY A 293 19.22 -13.09 -36.60
N VAL A 294 18.18 -13.29 -35.78
CA VAL A 294 16.77 -13.28 -36.20
C VAL A 294 16.02 -12.10 -35.57
N MET A 295 16.25 -11.86 -34.28
CA MET A 295 15.64 -10.78 -33.53
C MET A 295 16.55 -9.56 -33.49
N GLU A 296 15.93 -8.39 -33.51
CA GLU A 296 16.59 -7.13 -33.19
C GLU A 296 16.27 -6.76 -31.73
N ARG A 297 17.17 -6.00 -31.10
CA ARG A 297 16.93 -5.47 -29.75
C ARG A 297 15.71 -4.57 -29.75
N THR A 298 14.90 -4.69 -28.72
CA THR A 298 13.74 -3.82 -28.48
C THR A 298 14.18 -2.37 -28.24
N TYR A 299 15.33 -2.17 -27.61
CA TYR A 299 15.84 -0.84 -27.25
C TYR A 299 17.19 -0.56 -27.89
N THR A 300 17.29 0.58 -28.56
CA THR A 300 18.56 1.12 -29.06
C THR A 300 19.37 1.75 -27.93
N ASP A 301 20.68 1.88 -28.12
CA ASP A 301 21.54 2.52 -27.12
C ASP A 301 21.22 4.02 -26.93
N GLU A 302 20.70 4.68 -27.96
CA GLU A 302 20.21 6.07 -27.89
C GLU A 302 18.96 6.17 -27.03
N GLU A 303 17.97 5.29 -27.23
CA GLU A 303 16.76 5.26 -26.39
C GLU A 303 17.09 4.95 -24.93
N LEU A 304 18.05 4.06 -24.66
CA LEU A 304 18.48 3.76 -23.28
C LEU A 304 19.23 4.92 -22.63
N ALA A 305 19.99 5.71 -23.39
CA ALA A 305 20.64 6.91 -22.90
C ALA A 305 19.63 7.98 -22.48
N HIS A 306 18.50 8.06 -23.19
CA HIS A 306 17.44 9.05 -23.00
C HIS A 306 16.20 8.52 -22.26
N ILE A 307 16.23 7.30 -21.74
CA ILE A 307 15.04 6.65 -21.14
C ILE A 307 14.49 7.38 -19.92
N ASP A 308 15.33 8.13 -19.20
CA ASP A 308 14.93 8.91 -18.01
C ASP A 308 14.70 10.40 -18.31
N ASP A 309 14.86 10.83 -19.57
CA ASP A 309 14.72 12.24 -19.94
C ASP A 309 13.32 12.77 -19.61
N GLY A 310 13.27 13.95 -18.99
CA GLY A 310 12.01 14.58 -18.55
C GLY A 310 11.41 14.00 -17.27
N HIS A 311 12.11 13.09 -16.58
CA HIS A 311 11.65 12.51 -15.30
C HIS A 311 12.48 12.93 -14.08
N ASP A 312 13.59 13.64 -14.29
CA ASP A 312 14.29 14.37 -13.25
C ASP A 312 13.50 15.64 -12.90
N VAL A 313 13.41 15.98 -11.61
CA VAL A 313 12.57 17.09 -11.14
C VAL A 313 13.19 17.85 -9.99
N ASP A 314 13.14 19.18 -10.05
CA ASP A 314 13.36 20.05 -8.91
C ASP A 314 12.03 20.35 -8.22
N PHE A 315 11.89 19.93 -6.96
CA PHE A 315 10.68 20.13 -6.18
C PHE A 315 11.02 20.62 -4.79
N GLU A 316 10.41 21.75 -4.38
CA GLU A 316 10.64 22.38 -3.07
C GLU A 316 12.13 22.62 -2.75
N GLY A 317 12.92 23.01 -3.76
CA GLY A 317 14.34 23.32 -3.59
C GLY A 317 15.26 22.10 -3.50
N LYS A 318 14.75 20.90 -3.80
CA LYS A 318 15.53 19.67 -3.92
C LYS A 318 15.40 19.06 -5.31
N HIS A 319 16.55 18.67 -5.86
CA HIS A 319 16.63 17.87 -7.08
C HIS A 319 16.37 16.38 -6.80
N TYR A 320 15.62 15.74 -7.69
CA TYR A 320 15.33 14.30 -7.68
C TYR A 320 15.64 13.72 -9.05
N THR A 321 16.46 12.68 -9.08
CA THR A 321 16.59 11.81 -10.26
C THR A 321 15.28 11.05 -10.55
N ALA A 322 15.09 10.52 -11.75
CA ALA A 322 13.93 9.71 -12.11
C ALA A 322 13.67 8.57 -11.11
N TYR A 323 14.72 7.85 -10.67
CA TYR A 323 14.61 6.83 -9.63
C TYR A 323 14.13 7.41 -8.29
N GLU A 324 14.78 8.48 -7.81
CA GLU A 324 14.42 9.14 -6.55
C GLU A 324 13.01 9.73 -6.58
N ALA A 325 12.55 10.19 -7.73
CA ALA A 325 11.20 10.65 -7.94
C ALA A 325 10.19 9.51 -7.73
N THR A 326 10.45 8.31 -8.27
CA THR A 326 9.61 7.14 -7.97
C THR A 326 9.59 6.80 -6.48
N GLN A 327 10.73 6.97 -5.78
CA GLN A 327 10.82 6.70 -4.34
C GLN A 327 10.05 7.74 -3.50
N LYS A 328 10.11 9.02 -3.87
CA LYS A 328 9.34 10.11 -3.25
C LYS A 328 7.84 9.91 -3.46
N GLN A 329 7.42 9.51 -4.67
CA GLN A 329 6.02 9.13 -4.94
C GLN A 329 5.55 8.01 -3.99
N ARG A 330 6.31 6.91 -3.89
CA ARG A 330 6.03 5.79 -2.96
C ARG A 330 6.01 6.21 -1.49
N GLN A 331 6.87 7.15 -1.10
CA GLN A 331 6.89 7.71 0.25
C GLN A 331 5.58 8.43 0.57
N ILE A 332 5.11 9.30 -0.32
CA ILE A 332 3.83 10.01 -0.14
C ILE A 332 2.68 8.98 -0.06
N GLU A 333 2.65 7.98 -0.95
CA GLU A 333 1.64 6.93 -0.93
C GLU A 333 1.57 6.18 0.42
N ARG A 334 2.74 5.80 0.97
CA ARG A 334 2.85 5.15 2.29
C ARG A 334 2.30 6.04 3.41
N THR A 335 2.67 7.33 3.40
CA THR A 335 2.19 8.30 4.40
C THR A 335 0.69 8.50 4.31
N VAL A 336 0.13 8.61 3.09
CA VAL A 336 -1.33 8.72 2.91
C VAL A 336 -2.05 7.49 3.44
N ARG A 337 -1.55 6.26 3.17
CA ARG A 337 -2.14 5.03 3.73
C ARG A 337 -2.10 5.03 5.26
N LYS A 338 -0.98 5.41 5.87
CA LYS A 338 -0.87 5.53 7.34
C LYS A 338 -1.92 6.49 7.89
N LEU A 339 -2.03 7.68 7.33
CA LEU A 339 -3.00 8.69 7.79
C LEU A 339 -4.45 8.25 7.58
N LYS A 340 -4.75 7.50 6.51
CA LYS A 340 -6.11 6.95 6.31
C LYS A 340 -6.48 5.94 7.40
N ARG A 341 -5.55 5.09 7.83
CA ARG A 341 -5.79 4.16 8.95
C ARG A 341 -6.02 4.92 10.26
N GLU A 342 -5.19 5.91 10.54
CA GLU A 342 -5.32 6.82 11.68
C GLU A 342 -6.67 7.55 11.67
N GLN A 343 -7.08 8.10 10.53
CA GLN A 343 -8.37 8.76 10.35
C GLN A 343 -9.54 7.80 10.66
N THR A 344 -9.49 6.57 10.16
CA THR A 344 -10.54 5.58 10.42
C THR A 344 -10.58 5.19 11.90
N ALA A 345 -9.42 5.04 12.55
CA ALA A 345 -9.35 4.76 13.98
C ALA A 345 -9.90 5.92 14.84
N TYR A 346 -9.59 7.17 14.51
CA TYR A 346 -10.16 8.33 15.20
C TYR A 346 -11.68 8.43 15.04
N LYS A 347 -12.21 8.18 13.84
CA LYS A 347 -13.66 8.12 13.62
C LYS A 347 -14.31 7.02 14.48
N ALA A 348 -13.71 5.83 14.51
CA ALA A 348 -14.21 4.72 15.32
C ALA A 348 -14.18 5.03 16.83
N ALA A 349 -13.21 5.82 17.29
CA ALA A 349 -13.09 6.27 18.69
C ALA A 349 -13.95 7.51 19.05
N GLY A 350 -14.69 8.08 18.09
CA GLY A 350 -15.48 9.30 18.30
C GLY A 350 -14.65 10.58 18.44
N LEU A 351 -13.41 10.59 17.94
CA LEU A 351 -12.49 11.73 17.96
C LEU A 351 -12.63 12.55 16.67
N GLU A 352 -13.77 13.23 16.52
CA GLU A 352 -14.13 13.93 15.28
C GLU A 352 -13.16 15.06 14.89
N GLU A 353 -12.73 15.89 15.84
CA GLU A 353 -11.78 16.98 15.56
C GLU A 353 -10.41 16.45 15.10
N ASP A 354 -9.91 15.39 15.73
CA ASP A 354 -8.66 14.73 15.35
C ASP A 354 -8.80 14.07 13.96
N ALA A 355 -9.93 13.41 13.68
CA ALA A 355 -10.23 12.87 12.36
C ALA A 355 -10.30 13.97 11.27
N GLN A 356 -10.85 15.14 11.57
CA GLN A 356 -10.88 16.28 10.65
C GLN A 356 -9.47 16.85 10.40
N SER A 357 -8.64 16.96 11.43
CA SER A 357 -7.24 17.38 11.31
C SER A 357 -6.44 16.44 10.38
N VAL A 358 -6.62 15.12 10.55
CA VAL A 358 -6.00 14.12 9.67
C VAL A 358 -6.56 14.21 8.25
N THR A 359 -7.86 14.47 8.09
CA THR A 359 -8.47 14.70 6.77
C THR A 359 -7.80 15.86 6.03
N ALA A 360 -7.55 16.98 6.71
CA ALA A 360 -6.85 18.13 6.13
C ALA A 360 -5.40 17.79 5.73
N ARG A 361 -4.70 16.97 6.52
CA ARG A 361 -3.36 16.46 6.19
C ARG A 361 -3.37 15.56 4.96
N ILE A 362 -4.33 14.64 4.86
CA ILE A 362 -4.51 13.76 3.69
C ILE A 362 -4.78 14.60 2.42
N ARG A 363 -5.64 15.63 2.51
CA ARG A 363 -5.92 16.53 1.38
C ARG A 363 -4.65 17.24 0.88
N ARG A 364 -3.84 17.79 1.80
CA ARG A 364 -2.56 18.42 1.44
C ARG A 364 -1.60 17.44 0.77
N LEU A 365 -1.44 16.24 1.32
CA LEU A 365 -0.57 15.22 0.73
C LEU A 365 -1.08 14.70 -0.62
N ASN A 366 -2.39 14.63 -0.84
CA ASN A 366 -2.92 14.27 -2.16
C ASN A 366 -2.65 15.38 -3.21
N ALA A 367 -2.67 16.65 -2.79
CA ALA A 367 -2.29 17.76 -3.66
C ALA A 367 -0.80 17.70 -3.98
N GLU A 368 0.06 17.52 -2.96
CA GLU A 368 1.51 17.32 -3.14
C GLU A 368 1.80 16.10 -4.03
N TYR A 369 1.12 14.98 -3.81
CA TYR A 369 1.25 13.78 -4.65
C TYR A 369 0.97 14.08 -6.11
N LYS A 370 -0.10 14.82 -6.38
CA LYS A 370 -0.50 15.19 -7.73
C LYS A 370 0.54 16.12 -8.35
N SER A 371 0.87 17.23 -7.69
CA SER A 371 1.81 18.22 -8.24
C SER A 371 3.21 17.65 -8.42
N PHE A 372 3.69 16.86 -7.46
CA PHE A 372 4.98 16.17 -7.55
C PHE A 372 5.00 15.17 -8.69
N SER A 373 3.98 14.31 -8.82
CA SER A 373 3.95 13.30 -9.88
C SER A 373 3.84 13.94 -11.26
N GLU A 374 3.04 15.00 -11.41
CA GLU A 374 2.93 15.75 -12.66
C GLU A 374 4.25 16.42 -13.04
N ALA A 375 4.94 17.04 -12.08
CA ALA A 375 6.25 17.65 -12.31
C ALA A 375 7.34 16.62 -12.66
N ALA A 376 7.24 15.39 -12.14
CA ALA A 376 8.15 14.29 -12.43
C ALA A 376 7.74 13.42 -13.64
N GLY A 377 6.65 13.76 -14.35
CA GLY A 377 6.12 12.94 -15.44
C GLY A 377 5.65 11.53 -15.01
N LEU A 378 5.37 11.31 -13.73
CA LEU A 378 5.00 10.01 -13.19
C LEU A 378 3.48 9.77 -13.24
N PRO A 379 3.02 8.55 -13.58
CA PRO A 379 1.61 8.23 -13.55
C PRO A 379 1.06 8.25 -12.13
N LEU A 380 -0.19 8.72 -11.98
CA LEU A 380 -0.90 8.75 -10.70
C LEU A 380 -1.45 7.36 -10.36
N GLN A 381 -0.90 6.73 -9.33
CA GLN A 381 -1.27 5.39 -8.87
C GLN A 381 -2.19 5.44 -7.63
N ARG A 382 -3.33 6.13 -7.75
CA ARG A 382 -4.25 6.37 -6.62
C ARG A 382 -4.75 5.10 -5.93
N GLU A 383 -4.83 3.99 -6.67
CA GLU A 383 -5.18 2.66 -6.11
C GLU A 383 -4.21 2.22 -5.01
N ARG A 384 -2.92 2.56 -5.13
CA ARG A 384 -1.91 2.28 -4.10
C ARG A 384 -2.15 3.06 -2.81
N MET A 385 -2.94 4.13 -2.82
CA MET A 385 -3.26 4.93 -1.63
C MET A 385 -4.56 4.51 -0.97
N LYS A 386 -5.30 3.53 -1.52
CA LYS A 386 -6.52 3.02 -0.89
C LYS A 386 -6.17 2.12 0.29
N VAL A 387 -7.04 2.13 1.29
CA VAL A 387 -6.93 1.34 2.52
C VAL A 387 -8.28 0.70 2.77
N THR A 388 -8.28 -0.60 3.08
CA THR A 388 -9.49 -1.40 3.28
C THR A 388 -9.71 -1.80 4.74
N TYR A 389 -8.75 -1.55 5.64
CA TYR A 389 -8.80 -1.95 7.04
C TYR A 389 -8.02 -0.97 7.95
N THR A 390 -8.32 -0.96 9.25
CA THR A 390 -7.55 -0.27 10.31
C THR A 390 -6.43 -1.14 10.87
N ASP A 391 -5.32 -0.53 11.26
CA ASP A 391 -4.22 -1.25 11.94
C ASP A 391 -4.23 -1.06 13.46
N VAL A 392 -3.64 -2.04 14.16
CA VAL A 392 -3.61 -2.09 15.63
C VAL A 392 -2.91 -0.86 16.24
N ALA A 393 -1.85 -0.35 15.61
CA ALA A 393 -1.14 0.81 16.14
C ALA A 393 -2.01 2.07 16.06
N SER A 394 -2.74 2.26 14.96
CA SER A 394 -3.72 3.33 14.82
C SER A 394 -4.87 3.20 15.82
N GLU A 395 -5.39 1.99 16.02
CA GLU A 395 -6.46 1.70 17.00
C GLU A 395 -6.01 2.00 18.44
N GLN A 396 -4.82 1.54 18.84
CA GLN A 396 -4.23 1.79 20.16
C GLN A 396 -3.97 3.28 20.40
N MET A 397 -3.42 3.98 19.39
CA MET A 397 -3.19 5.41 19.45
C MET A 397 -4.50 6.18 19.62
N ALA A 398 -5.54 5.82 18.85
CA ALA A 398 -6.86 6.45 18.97
C ALA A 398 -7.49 6.20 20.35
N SER A 399 -7.38 4.97 20.88
CA SER A 399 -7.85 4.62 22.21
C SER A 399 -7.14 5.40 23.31
N ALA A 400 -5.80 5.49 23.26
CA ALA A 400 -5.02 6.26 24.22
C ALA A 400 -5.36 7.77 24.16
N LEU A 401 -5.51 8.31 22.95
CA LEU A 401 -5.90 9.71 22.77
C LEU A 401 -7.32 9.96 23.29
N LYS A 402 -8.25 9.01 23.09
CA LYS A 402 -9.61 9.11 23.62
C LYS A 402 -9.63 9.17 25.14
N ILE A 403 -8.87 8.30 25.82
CA ILE A 403 -8.70 8.34 27.27
C ILE A 403 -8.18 9.71 27.73
N GLN A 404 -7.17 10.24 27.04
CA GLN A 404 -6.64 11.57 27.35
C GLN A 404 -7.70 12.68 27.16
N ARG A 405 -8.43 12.68 26.05
CA ARG A 405 -9.47 13.69 25.75
C ARG A 405 -10.61 13.65 26.76
N ASP A 406 -11.04 12.45 27.14
CA ASP A 406 -12.11 12.27 28.13
C ASP A 406 -11.67 12.73 29.53
N ALA A 407 -10.40 12.51 29.89
CA ALA A 407 -9.84 13.05 31.12
C ALA A 407 -9.69 14.59 31.08
N GLU A 408 -9.31 15.16 29.93
CA GLU A 408 -9.14 16.60 29.76
C GLU A 408 -10.47 17.37 29.77
N ALA A 409 -11.54 16.81 29.20
CA ALA A 409 -12.83 17.45 29.02
C ALA A 409 -13.41 18.11 30.30
N PRO A 410 -13.56 17.41 31.44
CA PRO A 410 -14.10 18.02 32.66
C PRO A 410 -13.21 19.13 33.22
N ILE A 411 -11.90 19.04 33.05
CA ILE A 411 -10.96 20.07 33.53
C ILE A 411 -11.07 21.33 32.67
N ARG A 412 -11.12 21.16 31.34
CA ARG A 412 -11.34 22.29 30.43
C ARG A 412 -12.66 22.98 30.73
N GLN A 413 -13.71 22.21 30.98
CA GLN A 413 -15.01 22.74 31.40
C GLN A 413 -14.91 23.50 32.73
N ALA A 414 -14.22 22.96 33.74
CA ALA A 414 -14.04 23.61 35.04
C ALA A 414 -13.22 24.92 34.96
N ILE A 415 -12.21 24.98 34.09
CA ILE A 415 -11.46 26.20 33.82
C ILE A 415 -12.36 27.24 33.12
N GLN A 416 -13.13 26.82 32.12
CA GLN A 416 -14.02 27.70 31.36
C GLN A 416 -15.22 28.20 32.16
N SER A 417 -15.76 27.37 33.08
CA SER A 417 -16.87 27.75 33.96
C SER A 417 -16.44 28.63 35.13
N GLY A 418 -15.14 28.84 35.34
CA GLY A 418 -14.60 29.67 36.40
C GLY A 418 -14.48 28.98 37.76
N GLU A 419 -14.56 27.65 37.83
CA GLU A 419 -14.30 26.89 39.07
C GLU A 419 -12.88 27.14 39.60
N TYR A 420 -11.94 27.41 38.69
CA TYR A 420 -10.58 27.84 39.02
C TYR A 420 -10.39 29.34 38.68
N PRO A 421 -10.14 30.20 39.69
CA PRO A 421 -9.98 31.63 39.45
C PRO A 421 -8.73 31.91 38.62
N LEU A 422 -8.90 32.55 37.47
CA LEU A 422 -7.80 32.93 36.57
C LEU A 422 -7.01 34.15 37.05
N GLY A 423 -7.52 34.88 38.05
CA GLY A 423 -6.80 35.99 38.67
C GLY A 423 -5.43 35.55 39.20
N ILE A 424 -4.38 36.26 38.81
CA ILE A 424 -3.02 35.98 39.25
C ILE A 424 -2.92 36.25 40.75
N ASN A 425 -2.39 35.28 41.48
CA ASN A 425 -2.04 35.42 42.88
C ASN A 425 -0.69 36.19 42.99
N PRO A 426 -0.67 37.44 43.49
CA PRO A 426 0.53 38.28 43.43
C PRO A 426 1.70 37.69 44.23
N GLU A 427 1.43 37.08 45.38
CA GLU A 427 2.47 36.49 46.24
C GLU A 427 3.17 35.30 45.58
N LYS A 428 2.40 34.43 44.91
CA LYS A 428 2.95 33.28 44.18
C LYS A 428 3.66 33.74 42.90
N GLN A 429 3.13 34.75 42.23
CA GLN A 429 3.70 35.26 40.98
C GLN A 429 5.01 36.02 41.18
N ALA A 430 5.16 36.79 42.27
CA ALA A 430 6.35 37.61 42.54
C ALA A 430 7.66 36.82 42.45
N ARG A 431 7.64 35.53 42.83
CA ARG A 431 8.79 34.60 42.75
C ARG A 431 9.30 34.33 41.34
N HIS A 432 8.53 34.71 40.34
CA HIS A 432 8.79 34.49 38.91
C HIS A 432 8.83 35.79 38.11
N MET A 433 8.62 36.96 38.71
CA MET A 433 8.70 38.24 38.00
C MET A 433 10.13 38.77 37.99
N ALA A 434 10.51 39.44 36.90
CA ALA A 434 11.78 40.16 36.82
C ALA A 434 11.95 41.13 38.01
N GLY A 435 13.14 41.14 38.61
CA GLY A 435 13.47 41.97 39.78
C GLY A 435 13.16 41.32 41.15
N MET A 436 12.29 40.31 41.22
CA MET A 436 11.95 39.57 42.45
C MET A 436 12.19 38.05 42.36
N ALA A 437 12.63 37.57 41.20
CA ALA A 437 12.90 36.16 40.99
C ALA A 437 14.09 35.67 41.83
N ILE A 438 13.94 34.48 42.43
CA ILE A 438 15.02 33.81 43.16
C ILE A 438 16.12 33.42 42.14
N PRO A 439 17.42 33.66 42.43
CA PRO A 439 18.51 33.26 41.54
C PRO A 439 18.41 31.79 41.10
N GLY A 440 18.56 31.53 39.80
CA GLY A 440 18.46 30.18 39.21
C GLY A 440 17.04 29.71 38.86
N ARG A 441 16.00 30.53 39.02
CA ARG A 441 14.61 30.22 38.61
C ARG A 441 14.26 30.83 37.25
N SER A 442 13.21 30.29 36.63
CA SER A 442 12.56 30.86 35.44
C SER A 442 11.92 32.22 35.76
N VAL A 443 12.09 33.18 34.85
CA VAL A 443 11.69 34.59 35.02
C VAL A 443 10.76 35.04 33.90
N ILE A 444 9.66 35.69 34.27
CA ILE A 444 8.73 36.42 33.42
C ILE A 444 9.24 37.85 33.27
N THR A 445 9.36 38.31 32.03
CA THR A 445 9.84 39.66 31.69
C THR A 445 8.72 40.60 31.24
N VAL A 446 7.55 40.06 30.88
CA VAL A 446 6.35 40.86 30.58
C VAL A 446 5.72 41.43 31.86
N SER A 447 4.88 42.46 31.70
CA SER A 447 4.16 43.06 32.83
C SER A 447 3.12 42.12 33.44
N MET A 448 2.67 42.42 34.67
CA MET A 448 1.65 41.61 35.36
C MET A 448 0.32 41.65 34.61
N GLU A 449 -0.07 42.83 34.13
CA GLU A 449 -1.28 43.09 33.35
C GLU A 449 -1.28 42.27 32.05
N GLU A 450 -0.12 42.25 31.40
CA GLU A 450 0.11 41.53 30.16
C GLU A 450 0.08 40.01 30.35
N LEU A 451 0.69 39.51 31.42
CA LEU A 451 0.61 38.10 31.80
C LEU A 451 -0.85 37.70 32.10
N GLN A 452 -1.58 38.54 32.84
CA GLN A 452 -3.00 38.32 33.16
C GLN A 452 -3.85 38.24 31.89
N ALA A 453 -3.62 39.13 30.92
CA ALA A 453 -4.32 39.12 29.63
C ALA A 453 -4.06 37.82 28.85
N ILE A 454 -2.81 37.33 28.84
CA ILE A 454 -2.47 36.06 28.19
C ILE A 454 -3.18 34.89 28.86
N ILE A 455 -3.16 34.81 30.20
CA ILE A 455 -3.83 33.74 30.95
C ILE A 455 -5.34 33.76 30.67
N ASN A 456 -5.99 34.92 30.74
CA ASN A 456 -7.43 35.05 30.49
C ASN A 456 -7.80 34.60 29.07
N ALA A 457 -6.97 34.92 28.08
CA ALA A 457 -7.24 34.61 26.68
C ALA A 457 -6.96 33.14 26.31
N LYS A 458 -6.13 32.42 27.09
CA LYS A 458 -5.57 31.12 26.67
C LYS A 458 -5.76 29.98 27.67
N ALA A 459 -6.14 30.24 28.92
CA ALA A 459 -6.42 29.21 29.91
C ALA A 459 -7.45 28.20 29.38
N GLY A 460 -7.18 26.92 29.58
CA GLY A 460 -8.02 25.81 29.10
C GLY A 460 -7.86 25.46 27.62
N SER A 461 -6.94 26.10 26.87
CA SER A 461 -6.70 25.84 25.43
C SER A 461 -5.39 25.11 25.12
N GLY A 462 -4.53 24.92 26.13
CA GLY A 462 -3.21 24.31 26.04
C GLY A 462 -3.18 22.83 26.44
N LYS A 463 -1.97 22.34 26.73
CA LYS A 463 -1.75 20.97 27.21
C LYS A 463 -1.99 20.88 28.71
N ILE A 464 -3.04 20.17 29.10
CA ILE A 464 -3.33 19.84 30.50
C ILE A 464 -2.33 18.76 30.95
N ASN A 465 -1.67 18.97 32.09
CA ASN A 465 -0.68 18.02 32.59
C ASN A 465 -1.31 17.05 33.60
N PHE A 466 -1.26 15.76 33.28
CA PHE A 466 -1.66 14.68 34.19
C PHE A 466 -0.45 13.90 34.74
N THR A 467 -0.72 13.02 35.70
CA THR A 467 0.05 11.80 35.91
C THR A 467 0.01 10.92 34.67
N ASP A 468 0.97 10.00 34.55
CA ASP A 468 1.17 9.22 33.32
C ASP A 468 -0.01 8.28 33.00
N ASP A 469 -0.83 7.98 34.00
CA ASP A 469 -2.06 7.17 33.89
C ASP A 469 -3.32 7.99 33.55
N PHE A 470 -3.19 9.30 33.33
CA PHE A 470 -4.29 10.26 33.12
C PHE A 470 -5.33 10.33 34.25
N LYS A 471 -5.06 9.73 35.43
CA LYS A 471 -6.04 9.70 36.54
C LYS A 471 -6.02 10.96 37.38
N LYS A 472 -4.87 11.63 37.49
CA LYS A 472 -4.71 12.80 38.36
C LYS A 472 -4.17 13.99 37.59
N TRP A 473 -4.96 15.06 37.55
CA TRP A 473 -4.50 16.35 37.07
C TRP A 473 -3.45 16.93 38.03
N LYS A 474 -2.37 17.46 37.47
CA LYS A 474 -1.30 18.13 38.23
C LYS A 474 -1.61 19.60 38.52
N ASN A 475 -2.86 20.04 38.33
CA ASN A 475 -3.30 21.43 38.43
C ASN A 475 -2.44 22.38 37.58
N THR A 476 -1.95 21.89 36.45
CA THR A 476 -1.13 22.69 35.54
C THR A 476 -1.52 22.49 34.09
N GLU A 477 -1.29 23.53 33.32
CA GLU A 477 -1.48 23.57 31.88
C GLU A 477 -0.30 24.30 31.23
N ILE A 478 0.09 23.90 30.03
CA ILE A 478 1.08 24.61 29.22
C ILE A 478 0.38 25.23 28.02
N ILE A 479 0.49 26.54 27.87
CA ILE A 479 -0.11 27.32 26.78
C ILE A 479 0.97 28.01 25.94
N ASP A 480 0.65 28.30 24.67
CA ASP A 480 1.45 29.18 23.81
C ASP A 480 1.12 30.62 24.15
N ALA A 481 2.13 31.41 24.52
CA ALA A 481 1.94 32.85 24.70
C ALA A 481 1.91 33.61 23.37
N GLY A 482 2.31 32.97 22.26
CA GLY A 482 2.39 33.55 20.91
C GLY A 482 3.61 34.46 20.71
N ARG A 483 4.37 34.73 21.78
CA ARG A 483 5.53 35.63 21.81
C ARG A 483 6.46 35.29 22.96
N GLU A 484 7.63 35.92 22.98
CA GLU A 484 8.54 35.86 24.11
C GLU A 484 7.93 36.51 25.35
N ILE A 485 7.97 35.79 26.47
CA ILE A 485 7.37 36.21 27.75
C ILE A 485 8.33 36.14 28.92
N GLY A 486 9.55 35.65 28.68
CA GLY A 486 10.55 35.43 29.72
C GLY A 486 11.56 34.39 29.30
N TYR A 487 12.24 33.81 30.29
CA TYR A 487 13.25 32.79 30.07
C TYR A 487 13.26 31.73 31.18
N THR A 488 13.82 30.58 30.86
CA THR A 488 14.19 29.54 31.83
C THR A 488 15.70 29.38 31.86
N ILE A 489 16.21 28.73 32.91
CA ILE A 489 17.62 28.39 33.05
C ILE A 489 17.72 26.86 33.03
N ASN A 490 18.56 26.31 32.14
CA ASN A 490 18.76 24.86 32.06
C ASN A 490 19.74 24.36 33.15
N ARG A 491 19.98 23.04 33.21
CA ARG A 491 20.92 22.44 34.18
C ARG A 491 22.37 22.92 34.04
N ASN A 492 22.74 23.44 32.88
CA ASN A 492 24.07 23.95 32.58
C ASN A 492 24.20 25.45 32.87
N GLY A 493 23.11 26.12 33.27
CA GLY A 493 23.08 27.57 33.50
C GLY A 493 22.71 28.41 32.27
N ASP A 494 22.44 27.79 31.11
CA ASP A 494 22.10 28.53 29.90
C ASP A 494 20.68 29.11 29.98
N ILE A 495 20.54 30.36 29.52
CA ILE A 495 19.27 31.05 29.38
C ILE A 495 18.57 30.56 28.12
N ILE A 496 17.34 30.07 28.27
CA ILE A 496 16.48 29.64 27.17
C ILE A 496 15.26 30.56 27.13
N ILE A 497 15.12 31.31 26.04
CA ILE A 497 13.96 32.15 25.78
C ILE A 497 12.69 31.29 25.80
N ALA A 498 11.71 31.73 26.57
CA ALA A 498 10.42 31.06 26.73
C ALA A 498 9.32 31.82 25.99
N ARG A 499 8.60 31.08 25.14
CA ARG A 499 7.38 31.55 24.46
C ARG A 499 6.11 30.84 24.94
N SER A 500 6.26 29.95 25.91
CA SER A 500 5.17 29.17 26.49
C SER A 500 5.08 29.44 27.99
N ILE A 501 3.85 29.38 28.52
CA ILE A 501 3.58 29.59 29.95
C ILE A 501 3.04 28.29 30.51
N LYS A 502 3.60 27.86 31.65
CA LYS A 502 2.98 26.86 32.51
C LYS A 502 2.11 27.58 33.53
N ILE A 503 0.80 27.45 33.38
CA ILE A 503 -0.20 27.95 34.33
C ILE A 503 -0.33 26.93 35.45
N HIS A 504 -0.27 27.41 36.69
CA HIS A 504 -0.57 26.65 37.90
C HIS A 504 -1.92 27.11 38.46
N TYR A 505 -2.89 26.20 38.53
CA TYR A 505 -4.23 26.44 39.03
C TYR A 505 -4.32 26.16 40.54
N SER A 506 -5.01 27.03 41.27
CA SER A 506 -5.33 26.82 42.68
C SER A 506 -6.61 27.56 43.06
N LYS A 507 -7.21 27.19 44.19
CA LYS A 507 -8.41 27.88 44.72
C LYS A 507 -8.15 29.34 45.11
N SER A 508 -6.89 29.74 45.31
CA SER A 508 -6.50 31.10 45.72
C SER A 508 -6.03 31.99 44.56
N GLY A 509 -6.27 31.58 43.31
CA GLY A 509 -5.75 32.23 42.11
C GLY A 509 -4.72 31.38 41.36
N THR A 510 -4.32 31.85 40.17
CA THR A 510 -3.31 31.20 39.33
C THR A 510 -1.93 31.87 39.46
N HIS A 511 -0.89 31.21 38.98
CA HIS A 511 0.38 31.88 38.64
C HIS A 511 0.98 31.25 37.39
N GLY A 512 1.67 32.05 36.59
CA GLY A 512 2.30 31.64 35.35
C GLY A 512 3.82 31.57 35.50
N VAL A 513 4.41 30.47 35.03
CA VAL A 513 5.86 30.26 35.01
C VAL A 513 6.32 30.06 33.56
N PRO A 514 7.46 30.63 33.12
CA PRO A 514 7.99 30.39 31.79
C PRO A 514 8.29 28.90 31.59
N PHE A 515 7.96 28.40 30.40
CA PHE A 515 8.21 27.01 30.01
C PHE A 515 8.98 26.98 28.68
N SER A 516 10.14 26.32 28.69
CA SER A 516 11.01 26.15 27.52
C SER A 516 11.08 24.71 27.01
N GLY A 517 10.31 23.79 27.60
CA GLY A 517 10.27 22.41 27.14
C GLY A 517 9.63 22.31 25.75
N ARG A 518 9.95 21.24 25.01
CA ARG A 518 9.33 20.98 23.70
C ARG A 518 7.82 20.80 23.86
N TRP A 519 7.07 21.82 23.49
CA TRP A 519 5.62 21.76 23.28
C TRP A 519 5.32 22.54 22.01
N LYS A 520 4.67 21.87 21.05
CA LYS A 520 4.07 22.46 19.86
C LYS A 520 2.58 22.09 19.91
N LYS A 521 1.73 23.08 19.67
CA LYS A 521 0.28 22.91 19.61
C LYS A 521 -0.13 21.93 18.52
#